data_AF-A0A2G2W968-F1
#
_entry.id   AF-A0A2G2W968-F1
#
_cell.length_a   1.000
_cell.length_b   1.000
_cell.length_c   1.000
_cell.angle_alpha   90.00
_cell.angle_beta   90.00
_cell.angle_gamma   90.00
#
_symmetry.space_group_name_H-M   'P 1'
#
loop_
_entity.id
_entity.type
_entity.pdbx_description
1 polymer ?
#
loop_
_entity_poly.entity_id
_entity_poly.type
_entity_poly.pdbx_seq_one_letter_code
_entity_poly.pdbx_strand_id
1 'polypeptide(L)'
;MVTWPMFAEQFFKEKLVTEVMRIGAGVGSVQWKRIDSDGVKSEAIARAIKRVMVSEEAEGFRSRAKAYKEMARQAIEEGGSSYTGLTTLLQDISSHSSTN
;
A
#
# COMPACT_ATOMS: atom_id res chain seq x y z
N MET A 1 5.40 -0.55 7.17
CA MET A 1 4.20 -1.39 7.46
C MET A 1 4.65 -2.81 7.76
N VAL A 2 3.97 -3.51 8.68
CA VAL A 2 4.11 -4.97 8.82
C VAL A 2 2.88 -5.60 8.14
N THR A 3 3.08 -6.34 7.06
CA THR A 3 1.97 -6.91 6.27
C THR A 3 1.59 -8.29 6.77
N TRP A 4 0.28 -8.52 6.94
CA TRP A 4 -0.31 -9.79 7.30
C TRP A 4 -1.52 -10.08 6.39
N PRO A 5 -1.29 -10.61 5.18
CA PRO A 5 -2.38 -10.93 4.27
C PRO A 5 -3.15 -12.18 4.73
N MET A 6 -4.46 -12.16 4.47
CA MET A 6 -5.42 -13.21 4.81
C MET A 6 -6.18 -13.70 3.58
N PHE A 7 -6.79 -12.80 2.80
CA PHE A 7 -7.60 -13.15 1.62
C PHE A 7 -7.68 -12.01 0.60
N ALA A 8 -8.45 -12.23 -0.47
CA ALA A 8 -8.67 -11.28 -1.56
C ALA A 8 -7.36 -10.80 -2.19
N GLU A 9 -7.23 -9.50 -2.44
CA GLU A 9 -6.08 -8.88 -3.10
C GLU A 9 -4.90 -8.59 -2.15
N GLN A 10 -5.01 -8.94 -0.86
CA GLN A 10 -4.03 -8.56 0.16
C GLN A 10 -2.62 -9.10 -0.12
N PHE A 11 -2.51 -10.28 -0.74
CA PHE A 11 -1.21 -10.85 -1.14
C PHE A 11 -0.53 -10.02 -2.23
N PHE A 12 -1.29 -9.49 -3.19
CA PHE A 12 -0.75 -8.56 -4.18
C PHE A 12 -0.35 -7.22 -3.54
N LYS A 13 -1.19 -6.72 -2.61
CA LYS A 13 -0.87 -5.50 -1.83
C LYS A 13 0.39 -5.69 -0.98
N GLU A 14 0.60 -6.87 -0.41
CA GLU A 14 1.84 -7.19 0.30
C GLU A 14 3.06 -7.09 -0.62
N LYS A 15 3.00 -7.66 -1.83
CA LYS A 15 4.10 -7.57 -2.81
C LYS A 15 4.37 -6.13 -3.23
N LEU A 16 3.32 -5.34 -3.47
CA LEU A 16 3.45 -3.91 -3.73
C LEU A 16 4.19 -3.19 -2.59
N VAL A 17 3.82 -3.47 -1.33
CA VAL A 17 4.39 -2.81 -0.15
C VAL A 17 5.83 -3.25 0.12
N THR A 18 6.13 -4.53 -0.04
CA THR A 18 7.40 -5.13 0.39
C THR A 18 8.46 -5.15 -0.71
N GLU A 19 8.09 -5.42 -1.96
CA GLU A 19 9.04 -5.61 -3.06
C GLU A 19 9.17 -4.38 -3.96
N VAL A 20 8.04 -3.73 -4.27
CA VAL A 20 7.99 -2.58 -5.18
C VAL A 20 8.27 -1.28 -4.43
N MET A 21 7.37 -0.89 -3.51
CA MET A 21 7.53 0.32 -2.71
C MET A 21 8.62 0.17 -1.66
N ARG A 22 8.88 -1.07 -1.22
CA ARG A 22 9.85 -1.42 -0.18
C ARG A 22 9.65 -0.57 1.06
N ILE A 23 8.44 -0.43 1.59
CA ILE A 23 8.13 0.40 2.78
C ILE A 23 7.74 -0.44 4.01
N GLY A 24 7.98 -1.75 3.95
CA GLY A 24 7.53 -2.68 4.97
C GLY A 24 8.08 -4.09 4.80
N ALA A 25 7.66 -4.95 5.73
CA ALA A 25 8.02 -6.36 5.76
C ALA A 25 6.78 -7.22 6.05
N GLY A 26 6.72 -8.41 5.47
CA GLY A 26 5.67 -9.39 5.75
C GLY A 26 5.96 -10.23 6.98
N VAL A 27 4.90 -10.65 7.68
CA VAL A 27 4.99 -11.64 8.75
C VAL A 27 5.24 -13.06 8.24
N GLY A 28 5.11 -13.27 6.92
CA GLY A 28 5.27 -14.57 6.27
C GLY A 28 3.99 -15.41 6.21
N SER A 29 2.81 -14.77 6.25
CA SER A 29 1.54 -15.44 5.96
C SER A 29 1.51 -15.83 4.48
N VAL A 30 1.32 -17.13 4.20
CA VAL A 30 1.24 -17.67 2.83
C VAL A 30 -0.11 -18.31 2.53
N GLN A 31 -1.02 -18.31 3.49
CA GLN A 31 -2.31 -18.98 3.37
C GLN A 31 -3.39 -18.02 2.91
N TRP A 32 -3.87 -18.20 1.67
CA TRP A 32 -5.04 -17.50 1.20
C TRP A 32 -6.31 -18.21 1.71
N LYS A 33 -6.95 -17.66 2.74
CA LYS A 33 -8.16 -18.23 3.36
C LYS A 33 -9.12 -17.13 3.82
N ARG A 34 -10.39 -17.24 3.43
CA ARG A 34 -11.44 -16.27 3.80
C ARG A 34 -11.92 -16.42 5.24
N ILE A 35 -11.89 -17.64 5.77
CA ILE A 35 -12.30 -18.01 7.13
C ILE A 35 -11.24 -19.01 7.64
N ASP A 36 -10.86 -18.88 8.91
CA ASP A 36 -9.87 -19.68 9.63
C ASP A 36 -8.47 -19.73 9.01
N SER A 37 -7.52 -19.01 9.60
CA SER A 37 -6.10 -19.13 9.28
C SER A 37 -5.38 -19.95 10.34
N ASP A 38 -4.36 -20.70 9.92
CA ASP A 38 -3.50 -21.46 10.85
C ASP A 38 -2.63 -20.52 11.72
N GLY A 39 -2.75 -19.20 11.52
CA GLY A 39 -2.04 -18.16 12.25
C GLY A 39 -0.58 -18.07 11.84
N VAL A 40 0.11 -17.08 12.41
CA VAL A 40 1.55 -16.90 12.22
C VAL A 40 2.20 -17.01 13.59
N LYS A 41 3.31 -17.75 13.67
CA LYS A 41 4.04 -17.93 14.93
C LYS A 41 4.52 -16.59 15.48
N SER A 42 4.49 -16.44 16.80
CA SER A 42 4.88 -15.21 17.50
C SER A 42 6.31 -14.77 17.17
N GLU A 43 7.22 -15.71 16.92
CA GLU A 43 8.60 -15.41 16.56
C GLU A 43 8.70 -14.73 15.19
N ALA A 44 7.85 -15.11 14.23
CA ALA A 44 7.81 -14.49 12.91
C ALA A 44 7.28 -13.06 12.99
N ILE A 45 6.26 -12.82 13.83
CA ILE A 45 5.74 -11.47 14.12
C ILE A 45 6.84 -10.61 14.75
N ALA A 46 7.52 -11.12 15.78
CA ALA A 46 8.60 -10.40 16.45
C ALA A 46 9.75 -10.05 15.49
N ARG A 47 10.13 -10.96 14.58
CA ARG A 47 11.13 -10.68 13.55
C ARG A 47 10.69 -9.57 12.59
N ALA A 48 9.44 -9.61 12.10
CA ALA A 48 8.92 -8.60 11.19
C ALA A 48 8.87 -7.21 11.86
N ILE A 49 8.43 -7.14 13.13
CA ILE A 49 8.42 -5.89 13.90
C ILE A 49 9.86 -5.36 14.09
N LYS A 50 10.80 -6.21 14.53
CA LYS A 50 12.21 -5.80 14.70
C LYS A 50 12.79 -5.28 13.38
N ARG A 51 12.50 -5.93 12.26
CA ARG A 51 12.94 -5.51 10.93
C ARG A 51 12.41 -4.13 10.52
N VAL A 52 11.17 -3.79 10.87
CA VAL A 52 10.62 -2.46 10.52
C VAL A 52 11.06 -1.37 11.50
N MET A 53 11.41 -1.74 12.73
CA MET A 53 11.67 -0.77 13.81
C MET A 53 13.16 -0.47 14.05
N VAL A 54 14.02 -1.48 14.06
CA VAL A 54 15.39 -1.34 14.57
C VAL A 54 16.48 -2.00 13.71
N SER A 55 16.13 -2.61 12.58
CA SER A 55 17.16 -3.13 11.66
C SER A 55 17.79 -2.02 10.82
N GLU A 56 18.87 -2.36 10.11
CA GLU A 56 19.54 -1.48 9.16
C GLU A 56 18.61 -0.96 8.05
N GLU A 57 17.58 -1.74 7.68
CA GLU A 57 16.60 -1.36 6.66
C GLU A 57 15.52 -0.39 7.18
N ALA A 58 15.36 -0.25 8.50
CA ALA A 58 14.25 0.47 9.11
C ALA A 58 14.19 1.96 8.71
N GLU A 59 15.34 2.64 8.68
CA GLU A 59 15.42 4.03 8.19
C GLU A 59 15.08 4.12 6.70
N GLY A 60 15.52 3.15 5.89
CA GLY A 60 15.15 3.07 4.48
C GLY A 60 13.64 2.95 4.27
N PHE A 61 12.96 2.13 5.09
CA PHE A 61 11.51 2.02 5.07
C PHE A 61 10.83 3.35 5.41
N ARG A 62 11.28 4.03 6.48
CA ARG A 62 10.71 5.32 6.91
C ARG A 62 10.92 6.41 5.87
N SER A 63 12.12 6.50 5.29
CA SER A 63 12.45 7.50 4.28
C SER A 63 11.57 7.35 3.04
N ARG A 64 11.44 6.13 2.52
CA ARG A 64 10.55 5.87 1.36
C ARG A 64 9.09 6.12 1.70
N ALA A 65 8.63 5.71 2.87
CA ALA A 65 7.25 5.98 3.31
C ALA A 65 6.96 7.50 3.39
N LYS A 66 7.92 8.31 3.87
CA LYS A 66 7.81 9.77 3.87
C LYS A 66 7.75 10.35 2.44
N ALA A 67 8.56 9.83 1.52
CA ALA A 67 8.49 10.26 0.12
C ALA A 67 7.13 9.94 -0.52
N TYR A 68 6.60 8.73 -0.31
CA TYR A 68 5.26 8.37 -0.78
C TYR A 68 4.15 9.21 -0.13
N LYS A 69 4.29 9.58 1.15
CA LYS A 69 3.38 10.50 1.83
C LYS A 69 3.29 11.85 1.10
N GLU A 70 4.42 12.44 0.74
CA GLU A 70 4.42 13.73 0.06
C GLU A 70 3.92 13.64 -1.38
N MET A 71 4.27 12.57 -2.12
CA MET A 71 3.72 12.33 -3.46
C MET A 71 2.19 12.15 -3.42
N ALA A 72 1.66 11.44 -2.42
CA ALA A 72 0.22 11.27 -2.26
C ALA A 72 -0.48 12.60 -1.94
N ARG A 73 0.14 13.47 -1.13
CA ARG A 73 -0.38 14.81 -0.85
C ARG A 73 -0.41 15.67 -2.11
N GLN A 74 0.69 15.71 -2.86
CA GLN A 74 0.78 16.45 -4.12
C GLN A 74 -0.20 15.96 -5.18
N ALA A 75 -0.49 14.65 -5.24
CA ALA A 75 -1.39 14.08 -6.22
C ALA A 75 -2.84 14.61 -6.09
N ILE A 76 -3.28 14.97 -4.88
CA ILE A 76 -4.66 15.41 -4.61
C ILE A 76 -4.83 16.93 -4.52
N GLU A 77 -3.73 17.68 -4.45
CA GLU A 77 -3.75 19.15 -4.50
C GLU A 77 -4.24 19.67 -5.85
N GLU A 78 -4.67 20.93 -5.91
CA GLU A 78 -5.09 21.56 -7.15
C GLU A 78 -3.96 21.53 -8.18
N GLY A 79 -4.26 21.06 -9.40
CA GLY A 79 -3.26 20.77 -10.44
C GLY A 79 -2.50 19.45 -10.26
N GLY A 80 -2.71 18.71 -9.18
CA GLY A 80 -2.17 17.38 -8.94
C GLY A 80 -2.73 16.31 -9.89
N SER A 81 -2.07 15.15 -9.96
CA SER A 81 -2.42 14.10 -10.92
C SER A 81 -3.79 13.47 -10.68
N SER A 82 -4.16 13.21 -9.42
CA SER A 82 -5.47 12.67 -9.06
C SER A 82 -6.56 13.74 -9.16
N TYR A 83 -6.26 14.98 -8.80
CA TYR A 83 -7.16 16.12 -9.01
C TYR A 83 -7.51 16.29 -10.49
N THR A 84 -6.49 16.35 -11.34
CA THR A 84 -6.63 16.46 -12.80
C THR A 84 -7.37 15.26 -13.39
N GLY A 85 -7.05 14.04 -12.93
CA GLY A 85 -7.73 12.83 -13.38
C GLY A 85 -9.23 12.84 -13.08
N LEU A 86 -9.63 13.27 -11.88
CA LEU A 86 -11.05 13.40 -11.52
C LEU A 86 -11.74 14.52 -12.31
N THR A 87 -11.11 15.68 -12.45
CA THR A 87 -11.66 16.81 -13.21
C THR A 87 -11.88 16.43 -14.68
N THR A 88 -10.92 15.73 -15.29
CA THR A 88 -11.04 15.23 -16.67
C THR A 88 -12.22 14.26 -16.81
N LEU A 89 -12.34 13.30 -15.89
CA LEU A 89 -13.46 12.37 -15.89
C LEU A 89 -14.83 13.08 -15.80
N LEU A 90 -14.94 14.12 -14.97
CA LEU A 90 -16.18 14.90 -14.85
C LEU A 90 -16.50 15.68 -16.12
N GLN A 91 -15.49 16.23 -16.80
CA GLN A 91 -15.64 16.91 -18.08
C GLN A 91 -16.11 15.95 -19.18
N ASP A 92 -15.54 14.74 -19.23
CA ASP A 92 -15.92 13.71 -20.19
C ASP A 92 -17.38 13.29 -20.00
N ILE A 93 -17.80 13.04 -18.76
CA ILE A 93 -19.19 12.69 -18.44
C ILE A 93 -20.15 13.83 -18.81
N SER A 94 -19.78 15.08 -18.52
CA SER A 94 -20.62 16.25 -18.82
C SER A 94 -20.79 16.44 -20.34
N SER A 95 -19.70 16.28 -21.09
CA SER A 95 -19.70 16.38 -22.56
C SER A 95 -20.53 15.26 -23.20
N HIS A 96 -20.42 14.03 -22.68
CA HIS A 96 -21.27 12.92 -23.09
C HIS A 96 -22.76 13.17 -22.83
N SER A 97 -23.10 13.76 -21.67
CA SER A 97 -24.50 14.05 -21.34
C SER A 97 -25.13 15.18 -22.16
N SER A 98 -24.31 16.08 -22.72
CA SER A 98 -24.78 17.21 -23.53
C SER A 98 -24.90 16.88 -25.03
N THR A 99 -24.46 15.68 -25.43
CA THR A 99 -24.50 15.21 -26.84
C THR A 99 -25.72 14.29 -27.11
N ASN A 100 -26.47 13.91 -26.07
CA ASN A 100 -27.76 13.22 -26.14
C ASN A 100 -28.91 14.19 -25.84
#